data_AF-A0A7W2GJZ2-F1
#
_entry.id   AF-A0A7W2GJZ2-F1
#
_cell.length_a   1.000
_cell.length_b   1.000
_cell.length_c   1.000
_cell.angle_alpha   90.00
_cell.angle_beta   90.00
_cell.angle_gamma   90.00
#
_symmetry.space_group_name_H-M   'P 1'
#
loop_
_entity.id
_entity.type
_entity.pdbx_description
1 polymer ?
#
loop_
_entity_poly.entity_id
_entity_poly.type
_entity_poly.pdbx_seq_one_letter_code
_entity_poly.pdbx_strand_id
1 'polypeptide(L)'
;MTVRLACLTPTCQGSILPATAEDTGGYCMPCFNRRAREEREAHIRAHRKYINIFENLTTSLEIIKVFHEQRPLDPLMVYLPYDGEISACYKALRTDETAALLNHAVSLYRANRQTEAKKIATCLLLFNNADLSLLLDLMWTHHDLEPAFLFASAPTPLQQKLLARFLEDPRPEMDAFQCLTWLFQGNLAYKPKILPSVKSLVGTYGRPTFAVTLAEQPTSDNAATKSLLGGVTLGTPEETWPRHKGVPLNPVLQLRVKDLPFIPEPLQGITHLCVFIHPNDLGPVFDEEGGLVIRTYTNDALVPLIAPEGLNNSTAPLSFRAFDDYPGGLETSTPYDFLQKFSSPYVNDGAPVYEWRPEFQHQSFYRPIPYEYRLLGWPRWIQDDERTDDSEFILQVADYGLWDYSETSALYLFKRKATNDFWGLLQIS
;
A
#
# COMPACT_ATOMS: atom_id res chain seq x y z
N MET A 1 -4.29 -46.51 -24.01
CA MET A 1 -3.81 -45.20 -24.51
C MET A 1 -4.99 -44.48 -25.12
N THR A 2 -5.32 -43.27 -24.68
CA THR A 2 -6.36 -42.44 -25.31
C THR A 2 -5.77 -41.70 -26.51
N VAL A 3 -6.36 -41.92 -27.69
CA VAL A 3 -5.95 -41.20 -28.91
C VAL A 3 -6.32 -39.73 -28.74
N ARG A 4 -5.33 -38.84 -28.86
CA ARG A 4 -5.54 -37.38 -28.83
C ARG A 4 -5.68 -36.84 -30.24
N LEU A 5 -6.56 -35.87 -30.43
CA LEU A 5 -6.81 -35.19 -31.69
C LEU A 5 -6.05 -33.86 -31.71
N ALA A 6 -5.61 -33.40 -32.88
CA ALA A 6 -5.01 -32.07 -33.02
C ALA A 6 -6.08 -30.97 -32.94
N CYS A 7 -5.72 -29.79 -32.41
CA CYS A 7 -6.57 -28.60 -32.45
C CYS A 7 -6.81 -28.14 -33.90
N LEU A 8 -8.05 -27.76 -34.25
CA LEU A 8 -8.39 -27.23 -35.57
C LEU A 8 -7.86 -25.82 -35.88
N THR A 9 -7.28 -25.10 -34.90
CA THR A 9 -6.63 -23.80 -35.15
C THR A 9 -5.30 -24.03 -35.91
N PRO A 10 -5.10 -23.49 -37.14
CA PRO A 10 -3.95 -23.83 -37.99
C PRO A 10 -2.56 -23.57 -37.41
N THR A 11 -2.46 -22.66 -36.43
CA THR A 11 -1.21 -22.28 -35.76
C THR A 11 -1.06 -22.89 -34.35
N CYS A 12 -2.01 -23.71 -33.89
CA CYS A 12 -2.00 -24.30 -32.55
C CYS A 12 -1.44 -25.72 -32.57
N GLN A 13 -0.35 -25.96 -31.83
CA GLN A 13 0.23 -27.30 -31.66
C GLN A 13 -0.45 -28.13 -30.55
N GLY A 14 -1.53 -27.64 -29.94
CA GLY A 14 -2.24 -28.31 -28.86
C GLY A 14 -2.98 -29.57 -29.33
N SER A 15 -3.03 -30.58 -28.47
CA SER A 15 -3.83 -31.80 -28.69
C SER A 15 -4.86 -32.04 -27.57
N ILE A 16 -6.04 -32.50 -27.96
CA ILE A 16 -7.23 -32.64 -27.12
C ILE A 16 -7.71 -34.08 -27.05
N LEU A 17 -8.50 -34.40 -26.02
CA LEU A 17 -9.21 -35.67 -25.95
C LEU A 17 -10.44 -35.64 -26.88
N PRO A 18 -10.95 -36.78 -27.37
CA PRO A 18 -12.12 -36.83 -28.23
C PRO A 18 -13.36 -36.16 -27.63
N ALA A 19 -13.63 -36.35 -26.33
CA ALA A 19 -14.72 -35.68 -25.63
C ALA A 19 -14.60 -34.14 -25.68
N THR A 20 -13.39 -33.60 -25.42
CA THR A 20 -13.14 -32.15 -25.55
C THR A 20 -13.33 -31.66 -26.97
N ALA A 21 -13.04 -32.48 -28.00
CA ALA A 21 -13.28 -32.12 -29.39
C ALA A 21 -14.78 -32.10 -29.73
N GLU A 22 -15.59 -32.94 -29.09
CA GLU A 22 -17.05 -32.94 -29.22
C GLU A 22 -17.63 -31.66 -28.58
N ASP A 23 -17.23 -31.33 -27.35
CA ASP A 23 -17.70 -30.15 -26.61
C ASP A 23 -17.34 -28.81 -27.29
N THR A 24 -16.14 -28.69 -27.86
CA THR A 24 -15.63 -27.42 -28.43
C THR A 24 -15.71 -27.33 -29.95
N GLY A 25 -16.19 -28.37 -30.64
CA GLY A 25 -16.14 -28.46 -32.10
C GLY A 25 -14.73 -28.59 -32.67
N GLY A 26 -13.82 -29.26 -31.95
CA GLY A 26 -12.45 -29.60 -32.41
C GLY A 26 -11.36 -28.61 -32.01
N TYR A 27 -11.64 -27.62 -31.15
CA TYR A 27 -10.67 -26.63 -30.70
C TYR A 27 -10.09 -26.99 -29.32
N CYS A 28 -8.82 -26.68 -29.06
CA CYS A 28 -8.32 -26.72 -27.68
C CYS A 28 -9.00 -25.62 -26.86
N MET A 29 -9.23 -25.87 -25.56
CA MET A 29 -9.93 -24.95 -24.67
C MET A 29 -9.37 -23.51 -24.73
N PRO A 30 -8.05 -23.26 -24.79
CA PRO A 30 -7.52 -21.92 -25.02
C PRO A 30 -7.94 -21.27 -26.34
N CYS A 31 -7.98 -22.02 -27.46
CA CYS A 31 -8.40 -21.49 -28.76
C CYS A 31 -9.91 -21.28 -28.86
N PHE A 32 -10.71 -22.16 -28.24
CA PHE A 32 -12.16 -22.00 -28.10
C PHE A 32 -12.48 -20.72 -27.29
N ASN A 33 -11.87 -20.58 -26.11
CA ASN A 33 -12.06 -19.40 -25.24
C ASN A 33 -11.59 -18.10 -25.92
N ARG A 34 -10.48 -18.13 -26.67
CA ARG A 34 -10.03 -16.96 -27.44
C ARG A 34 -11.06 -16.55 -28.49
N ARG A 35 -11.61 -17.50 -29.25
CA ARG A 35 -12.65 -17.21 -30.24
C ARG A 35 -13.93 -16.68 -29.61
N ALA A 36 -14.41 -17.31 -28.54
CA ALA A 36 -15.57 -16.85 -27.79
C ALA A 36 -15.37 -15.43 -27.23
N ARG A 37 -14.15 -15.10 -26.80
CA ARG A 37 -13.75 -13.73 -26.40
C ARG A 37 -13.76 -12.77 -27.58
N GLU A 38 -13.16 -13.11 -28.72
CA GLU A 38 -13.14 -12.28 -29.94
C GLU A 38 -14.56 -11.99 -30.46
N GLU A 39 -15.43 -13.01 -30.48
CA GLU A 39 -16.84 -12.92 -30.86
C GLU A 39 -17.64 -12.05 -29.87
N ARG A 40 -17.41 -12.21 -28.55
CA ARG A 40 -18.01 -11.36 -27.50
C ARG A 40 -17.55 -9.91 -27.60
N GLU A 41 -16.26 -9.66 -27.81
CA GLU A 41 -15.71 -8.32 -27.98
C GLU A 41 -16.24 -7.65 -29.25
N ALA A 42 -16.37 -8.39 -30.36
CA ALA A 42 -16.99 -7.89 -31.58
C ALA A 42 -18.48 -7.54 -31.36
N HIS A 43 -19.23 -8.39 -30.65
CA HIS A 43 -20.61 -8.10 -30.27
C HIS A 43 -20.69 -6.83 -29.39
N ILE A 44 -19.82 -6.70 -28.38
CA ILE A 44 -19.75 -5.52 -27.52
C ILE A 44 -19.47 -4.26 -28.36
N ARG A 45 -18.45 -4.27 -29.22
CA ARG A 45 -18.13 -3.13 -30.10
C ARG A 45 -19.29 -2.72 -31.00
N ALA A 46 -20.06 -3.68 -31.52
CA ALA A 46 -21.19 -3.42 -32.41
C ALA A 46 -22.45 -2.89 -31.70
N HIS A 47 -22.65 -3.20 -30.41
CA HIS A 47 -23.88 -2.86 -29.66
C HIS A 47 -23.66 -1.85 -28.54
N ARG A 48 -22.43 -1.35 -28.36
CA ARG A 48 -22.05 -0.35 -27.36
C ARG A 48 -22.82 0.97 -27.55
N LYS A 49 -23.49 1.40 -26.48
CA LYS A 49 -24.19 2.67 -26.38
C LYS A 49 -23.41 3.64 -25.51
N TYR A 50 -23.39 4.90 -25.90
CA TYR A 50 -22.82 5.99 -25.11
C TYR A 50 -23.95 6.76 -24.45
N ILE A 51 -23.89 6.95 -23.13
CA ILE A 51 -24.98 7.53 -22.33
C ILE A 51 -24.46 8.74 -21.57
N ASN A 52 -24.97 9.92 -21.88
CA ASN A 52 -24.69 11.12 -21.08
C ASN A 52 -25.73 11.24 -19.95
N ILE A 53 -25.34 10.84 -18.74
CA ILE A 53 -26.18 10.97 -17.53
C ILE A 53 -26.23 12.40 -16.96
N PHE A 54 -25.38 13.31 -17.48
CA PHE A 54 -25.29 14.70 -17.03
C PHE A 54 -26.04 15.69 -17.95
N GLU A 55 -26.48 15.25 -19.14
CA GLU A 55 -27.00 16.10 -20.24
C GLU A 55 -28.13 17.08 -19.84
N ASN A 56 -28.89 16.77 -18.78
CA ASN A 56 -30.01 17.58 -18.29
C ASN A 56 -29.83 18.05 -16.83
N LEU A 57 -28.65 17.88 -16.23
CA LEU A 57 -28.38 18.26 -14.84
C LEU A 57 -27.82 19.68 -14.77
N THR A 58 -28.54 20.58 -14.10
CA THR A 58 -28.22 22.03 -14.06
C THR A 58 -27.78 22.52 -12.68
N THR A 59 -27.81 21.67 -11.64
CA THR A 59 -27.43 22.03 -10.27
C THR A 59 -26.26 21.18 -9.79
N SER A 60 -25.32 21.81 -9.09
CA SER A 60 -24.16 21.12 -8.49
C SER A 60 -24.58 19.94 -7.61
N LEU A 61 -25.67 20.09 -6.86
CA LEU A 61 -26.19 19.05 -5.96
C LEU A 61 -26.59 17.77 -6.72
N GLU A 62 -27.32 17.87 -7.82
CA GLU A 62 -27.74 16.69 -8.59
C GLU A 62 -26.59 16.10 -9.41
N ILE A 63 -25.71 16.94 -9.97
CA ILE A 63 -24.49 16.50 -10.66
C ILE A 63 -23.64 15.65 -9.70
N ILE A 64 -23.42 16.10 -8.46
CA ILE A 64 -22.62 15.36 -7.46
C ILE A 64 -23.28 14.03 -7.09
N LYS A 65 -24.60 13.98 -6.84
CA LYS A 65 -25.29 12.72 -6.54
C LYS A 65 -25.13 11.70 -7.67
N VAL A 66 -25.34 12.13 -8.91
CA VAL A 66 -25.21 11.29 -10.11
C VAL A 66 -23.76 10.88 -10.36
N PHE A 67 -22.79 11.74 -10.06
CA PHE A 67 -21.36 11.44 -10.18
C PHE A 67 -20.90 10.35 -9.20
N HIS A 68 -21.36 10.37 -7.95
CA HIS A 68 -20.96 9.39 -6.93
C HIS A 68 -21.68 8.04 -7.03
N GLU A 69 -22.85 7.99 -7.69
CA GLU A 69 -23.67 6.78 -7.81
C GLU A 69 -22.93 5.62 -8.47
N GLN A 70 -22.76 4.51 -7.72
CA GLN A 70 -22.29 3.24 -8.29
C GLN A 70 -23.31 2.68 -9.29
N ARG A 71 -22.80 2.22 -10.44
CA ARG A 71 -23.60 1.61 -11.51
C ARG A 71 -23.07 0.22 -11.81
N PRO A 72 -23.95 -0.78 -12.02
CA PRO A 72 -23.52 -2.10 -12.47
C PRO A 72 -22.71 -2.00 -13.77
N LEU A 73 -21.64 -2.80 -13.88
CA LEU A 73 -20.85 -2.88 -15.11
C LEU A 73 -21.66 -3.60 -16.19
N ASP A 74 -22.12 -2.85 -17.19
CA ASP A 74 -22.66 -3.38 -18.44
C ASP A 74 -21.67 -3.10 -19.58
N PRO A 75 -21.00 -4.12 -20.16
CA PRO A 75 -20.07 -3.92 -21.27
C PRO A 75 -20.66 -3.22 -22.51
N LEU A 76 -21.98 -3.23 -22.67
CA LEU A 76 -22.72 -2.56 -23.74
C LEU A 76 -23.07 -1.10 -23.44
N MET A 77 -22.84 -0.61 -22.21
CA MET A 77 -23.09 0.78 -21.84
C MET A 77 -21.77 1.47 -21.44
N VAL A 78 -21.44 2.56 -22.11
CA VAL A 78 -20.38 3.48 -21.70
C VAL A 78 -21.03 4.78 -21.25
N TYR A 79 -20.96 5.05 -19.96
CA TYR A 79 -21.36 6.34 -19.41
C TYR A 79 -20.29 7.37 -19.78
N LEU A 80 -20.71 8.48 -20.38
CA LEU A 80 -19.78 9.57 -20.65
C LEU A 80 -19.37 10.22 -19.32
N PRO A 81 -18.08 10.61 -19.16
CA PRO A 81 -17.66 11.36 -17.99
C PRO A 81 -18.38 12.71 -17.93
N TYR A 82 -18.45 13.29 -16.73
CA TYR A 82 -18.86 14.68 -16.58
C TYR A 82 -17.84 15.58 -17.29
N ASP A 83 -18.31 16.56 -18.06
CA ASP A 83 -17.50 17.45 -18.90
C ASP A 83 -16.99 18.69 -18.16
N GLY A 84 -17.48 18.93 -16.93
CA GLY A 84 -17.00 19.98 -16.03
C GLY A 84 -16.13 19.45 -14.89
N GLU A 85 -15.53 20.37 -14.13
CA GLU A 85 -14.78 20.01 -12.93
C GLU A 85 -15.72 19.67 -11.77
N ILE A 86 -15.76 18.42 -11.31
CA ILE A 86 -16.55 18.02 -10.14
C ILE A 86 -16.17 18.83 -8.87
N SER A 87 -14.91 19.27 -8.76
CA SER A 87 -14.46 20.16 -7.67
C SER A 87 -15.15 21.53 -7.69
N ALA A 88 -15.49 22.04 -8.88
CA ALA A 88 -16.21 23.30 -9.02
C ALA A 88 -17.67 23.15 -8.58
N CYS A 89 -18.32 22.01 -8.88
CA CYS A 89 -19.65 21.69 -8.34
C CYS A 89 -19.64 21.73 -6.81
N TYR A 90 -18.66 21.08 -6.17
CA TYR A 90 -18.54 21.07 -4.71
C TYR A 90 -18.31 22.47 -4.11
N LYS A 91 -17.43 23.29 -4.71
CA LYS A 91 -17.16 24.67 -4.27
C LYS A 91 -18.35 25.62 -4.49
N ALA A 92 -19.28 25.26 -5.39
CA ALA A 92 -20.45 26.07 -5.71
C ALA A 92 -21.70 25.72 -4.88
N LEU A 93 -21.63 24.75 -3.97
CA LEU A 93 -22.75 24.38 -3.09
C LEU A 93 -23.08 25.53 -2.12
N ARG A 94 -24.36 25.90 -2.05
CA ARG A 94 -24.86 26.75 -0.96
C ARG A 94 -24.95 25.97 0.36
N THR A 95 -25.06 26.68 1.49
CA THR A 95 -25.21 26.06 2.83
C THR A 95 -26.39 25.07 2.91
N ASP A 96 -27.52 25.38 2.27
CA ASP A 96 -28.68 24.49 2.19
C ASP A 96 -28.41 23.23 1.34
N GLU A 97 -27.66 23.36 0.25
CA GLU A 97 -27.29 22.25 -0.63
C GLU A 97 -26.21 21.36 0.00
N THR A 98 -25.25 21.95 0.71
CA THR A 98 -24.26 21.24 1.54
C THR A 98 -24.94 20.41 2.62
N ALA A 99 -25.93 20.96 3.33
CA ALA A 99 -26.72 20.22 4.31
C ALA A 99 -27.58 19.11 3.65
N ALA A 100 -28.17 19.36 2.48
CA ALA A 100 -28.91 18.35 1.73
C ALA A 100 -28.00 17.19 1.25
N LEU A 101 -26.78 17.50 0.81
CA LEU A 101 -25.80 16.53 0.36
C LEU A 101 -25.23 15.70 1.52
N LEU A 102 -25.01 16.30 2.69
CA LEU A 102 -24.64 15.56 3.90
C LEU A 102 -25.74 14.57 4.32
N ASN A 103 -27.01 14.99 4.32
CA ASN A 103 -28.13 14.10 4.60
C ASN A 103 -28.24 12.95 3.56
N HIS A 104 -27.92 13.23 2.29
CA HIS A 104 -27.81 12.18 1.28
C HIS A 104 -26.67 11.20 1.56
N ALA A 105 -25.48 11.67 1.96
CA ALA A 105 -24.36 10.80 2.37
C ALA A 105 -24.74 9.92 3.58
N VAL A 106 -25.42 10.47 4.59
CA VAL A 106 -25.96 9.70 5.73
C VAL A 106 -26.97 8.64 5.27
N SER A 107 -27.82 8.96 4.29
CA SER A 107 -28.77 8.01 3.70
C SER A 107 -28.07 6.87 2.94
N LEU A 108 -27.05 7.19 2.13
CA LEU A 108 -26.21 6.20 1.44
C LEU A 108 -25.51 5.27 2.43
N TYR A 109 -24.91 5.82 3.48
CA TYR A 109 -24.22 5.04 4.51
C TYR A 109 -25.15 4.02 5.18
N ARG A 110 -26.37 4.45 5.56
CA ARG A 110 -27.42 3.56 6.11
C ARG A 110 -27.91 2.51 5.12
N ALA A 111 -27.82 2.77 3.82
CA ALA A 111 -28.16 1.84 2.75
C ALA A 111 -26.98 0.90 2.37
N ASN A 112 -25.96 0.77 3.23
CA ASN A 112 -24.72 0.03 2.99
C ASN A 112 -23.87 0.54 1.80
N ARG A 113 -24.16 1.73 1.26
CA ARG A 113 -23.33 2.42 0.25
C ARG A 113 -22.28 3.30 0.95
N GLN A 114 -21.59 2.70 1.93
CA GLN A 114 -20.65 3.36 2.84
C GLN A 114 -19.50 4.03 2.10
N THR A 115 -18.95 3.36 1.07
CA THR A 115 -17.90 3.91 0.22
C THR A 115 -18.34 5.24 -0.39
N GLU A 116 -19.50 5.30 -1.04
CA GLU A 116 -20.00 6.53 -1.67
C GLU A 116 -20.25 7.66 -0.66
N ALA A 117 -20.81 7.32 0.51
CA ALA A 117 -21.00 8.27 1.60
C ALA A 117 -19.67 8.90 2.07
N LYS A 118 -18.62 8.09 2.26
CA LYS A 118 -17.27 8.54 2.63
C LYS A 118 -16.63 9.41 1.54
N LYS A 119 -16.84 9.07 0.26
CA LYS A 119 -16.39 9.88 -0.89
C LYS A 119 -17.01 11.28 -0.87
N ILE A 120 -18.33 11.35 -0.65
CA ILE A 120 -19.06 12.63 -0.56
C ILE A 120 -18.61 13.43 0.67
N ALA A 121 -18.48 12.78 1.83
CA ALA A 121 -18.04 13.41 3.07
C ALA A 121 -16.63 14.01 2.96
N THR A 122 -15.72 13.30 2.29
CA THR A 122 -14.36 13.79 1.97
C THR A 122 -14.41 15.10 1.21
N CYS A 123 -15.18 15.14 0.11
CA CYS A 123 -15.28 16.34 -0.72
C CYS A 123 -16.02 17.49 -0.01
N LEU A 124 -17.02 17.19 0.81
CA LEU A 124 -17.69 18.17 1.67
C LEU A 124 -16.72 18.79 2.71
N LEU A 125 -15.86 17.98 3.32
CA LEU A 125 -14.83 18.47 4.25
C LEU A 125 -13.79 19.32 3.52
N LEU A 126 -13.22 18.82 2.42
CA LEU A 126 -12.13 19.48 1.69
C LEU A 126 -12.54 20.80 1.02
N PHE A 127 -13.74 20.88 0.44
CA PHE A 127 -14.16 22.05 -0.35
C PHE A 127 -15.06 23.03 0.41
N ASN A 128 -15.79 22.56 1.42
CA ASN A 128 -16.77 23.39 2.15
C ASN A 128 -16.47 23.50 3.65
N ASN A 129 -15.47 22.77 4.17
CA ASN A 129 -15.23 22.62 5.61
C ASN A 129 -16.52 22.27 6.38
N ALA A 130 -17.33 21.38 5.78
CA ALA A 130 -18.66 21.07 6.26
C ALA A 130 -18.64 20.36 7.62
N ASP A 131 -19.63 20.64 8.47
CA ASP A 131 -19.83 19.90 9.72
C ASP A 131 -20.33 18.48 9.41
N LEU A 132 -19.45 17.49 9.57
CA LEU A 132 -19.76 16.08 9.33
C LEU A 132 -20.36 15.35 10.56
N SER A 133 -20.68 16.04 11.66
CA SER A 133 -21.06 15.42 12.95
C SER A 133 -22.08 14.28 12.83
N LEU A 134 -23.15 14.46 12.03
CA LEU A 134 -24.20 13.45 11.82
C LEU A 134 -23.69 12.15 11.19
N LEU A 135 -22.70 12.23 10.29
CA LEU A 135 -22.10 11.06 9.67
C LEU A 135 -21.02 10.46 10.57
N LEU A 136 -20.22 11.29 11.25
CA LEU A 136 -19.15 10.82 12.14
C LEU A 136 -19.68 10.08 13.38
N ASP A 137 -20.80 10.50 13.98
CA ASP A 137 -21.45 9.75 15.06
C ASP A 137 -22.03 8.41 14.56
N LEU A 138 -22.49 8.34 13.31
CA LEU A 138 -22.99 7.11 12.69
C LEU A 138 -21.85 6.12 12.38
N MET A 139 -20.76 6.63 11.81
CA MET A 139 -19.49 5.92 11.59
C MET A 139 -18.96 5.34 12.91
N TRP A 140 -18.85 6.18 13.95
CA TRP A 140 -18.48 5.75 15.31
C TRP A 140 -19.37 4.64 15.86
N THR A 141 -20.70 4.75 15.72
CA THR A 141 -21.65 3.74 16.21
C THR A 141 -21.50 2.39 15.51
N HIS A 142 -21.01 2.38 14.26
CA HIS A 142 -20.76 1.18 13.48
C HIS A 142 -19.32 0.66 13.64
N HIS A 143 -18.51 1.28 14.52
CA HIS A 143 -17.06 1.02 14.66
C HIS A 143 -16.26 1.25 13.37
N ASP A 144 -16.79 2.04 12.44
CA ASP A 144 -16.16 2.39 11.17
C ASP A 144 -15.38 3.70 11.35
N LEU A 145 -14.06 3.61 11.50
CA LEU A 145 -13.21 4.77 11.72
C LEU A 145 -12.54 5.27 10.43
N GLU A 146 -12.77 4.59 9.30
CA GLU A 146 -12.07 4.88 8.05
C GLU A 146 -12.89 5.73 7.05
N PRO A 147 -12.28 6.70 6.34
CA PRO A 147 -10.90 7.15 6.50
C PRO A 147 -10.73 8.09 7.70
N ALA A 148 -9.70 7.82 8.50
CA ALA A 148 -9.44 8.49 9.78
C ALA A 148 -9.39 10.03 9.72
N PHE A 149 -9.00 10.62 8.58
CA PHE A 149 -8.93 12.08 8.44
C PHE A 149 -10.29 12.79 8.52
N LEU A 150 -11.41 12.09 8.27
CA LEU A 150 -12.75 12.69 8.43
C LEU A 150 -13.01 13.06 9.90
N PHE A 151 -12.36 12.37 10.84
CA PHE A 151 -12.45 12.70 12.27
C PHE A 151 -11.61 13.91 12.67
N ALA A 152 -10.78 14.49 11.80
CA ALA A 152 -10.06 15.74 12.07
C ALA A 152 -11.02 16.89 12.46
N SER A 153 -12.22 16.92 11.86
CA SER A 153 -13.29 17.87 12.14
C SER A 153 -14.35 17.33 13.12
N ALA A 154 -14.09 16.23 13.85
CA ALA A 154 -15.07 15.64 14.74
C ALA A 154 -15.53 16.62 15.85
N PRO A 155 -16.81 16.65 16.23
CA PRO A 155 -17.31 17.52 17.29
C PRO A 155 -16.71 17.12 18.65
N THR A 156 -16.55 18.09 19.56
CA THR A 156 -15.89 17.88 20.87
C THR A 156 -16.36 16.63 21.64
N PRO A 157 -17.65 16.27 21.71
CA PRO A 157 -18.10 15.04 22.37
C PRO A 157 -17.53 13.77 21.71
N LEU A 158 -17.40 13.74 20.37
CA LEU A 158 -16.82 12.61 19.65
C LEU A 158 -15.29 12.56 19.79
N GLN A 159 -14.62 13.72 19.84
CA GLN A 159 -13.19 13.79 20.21
C GLN A 159 -12.94 13.17 21.59
N GLN A 160 -13.83 13.43 22.56
CA GLN A 160 -13.76 12.84 23.90
C GLN A 160 -14.01 11.34 23.91
N LYS A 161 -14.97 10.83 23.12
CA LYS A 161 -15.20 9.37 22.95
C LYS A 161 -13.98 8.66 22.35
N LEU A 162 -13.40 9.21 21.27
CA LEU A 162 -12.18 8.70 20.63
C LEU A 162 -11.02 8.64 21.62
N LEU A 163 -10.81 9.74 22.36
CA LEU A 163 -9.75 9.80 23.36
C LEU A 163 -9.97 8.85 24.54
N ALA A 164 -11.22 8.67 25.00
CA ALA A 164 -11.54 7.72 26.08
C ALA A 164 -11.24 6.28 25.65
N ARG A 165 -11.73 5.84 24.46
CA ARG A 165 -11.44 4.51 23.90
C ARG A 165 -9.94 4.25 23.77
N PHE A 166 -9.17 5.28 23.38
CA PHE A 166 -7.71 5.20 23.25
C PHE A 166 -6.95 5.20 24.59
N LEU A 167 -7.54 5.76 25.65
CA LEU A 167 -6.98 5.71 27.02
C LEU A 167 -7.31 4.39 27.73
N GLU A 168 -8.40 3.74 27.35
CA GLU A 168 -8.85 2.45 27.90
C GLU A 168 -8.12 1.25 27.30
N ASP A 169 -7.63 1.37 26.05
CA ASP A 169 -6.87 0.33 25.36
C ASP A 169 -5.35 0.62 25.32
N PRO A 170 -4.48 -0.23 25.88
CA PRO A 170 -3.02 -0.07 25.80
C PRO A 170 -2.43 -0.40 24.41
N ARG A 171 -3.23 -0.92 23.46
CA ARG A 171 -2.87 -1.17 22.06
C ARG A 171 -4.05 -0.88 21.12
N PRO A 172 -4.45 0.40 21.01
CA PRO A 172 -5.65 0.81 20.28
C PRO A 172 -5.56 0.45 18.80
N GLU A 173 -6.70 0.11 18.21
CA GLU A 173 -6.89 -0.11 16.77
C GLU A 173 -6.21 0.99 15.93
N MET A 174 -5.59 0.60 14.82
CA MET A 174 -4.79 1.48 13.97
C MET A 174 -5.56 2.75 13.58
N ASP A 175 -6.80 2.58 13.15
CA ASP A 175 -7.71 3.62 12.72
C ASP A 175 -8.06 4.61 13.85
N ALA A 176 -8.15 4.13 15.09
CA ALA A 176 -8.35 4.97 16.28
C ALA A 176 -7.11 5.80 16.62
N PHE A 177 -5.91 5.22 16.49
CA PHE A 177 -4.65 5.97 16.60
C PHE A 177 -4.58 7.04 15.50
N GLN A 178 -4.88 6.68 14.25
CA GLN A 178 -4.89 7.60 13.11
C GLN A 178 -5.90 8.74 13.30
N CYS A 179 -7.13 8.46 13.73
CA CYS A 179 -8.14 9.49 14.02
C CYS A 179 -7.64 10.52 15.03
N LEU A 180 -6.91 10.08 16.07
CA LEU A 180 -6.29 10.98 17.03
C LEU A 180 -5.12 11.76 16.44
N THR A 181 -4.24 11.15 15.62
CA THR A 181 -3.21 11.92 14.92
C THR A 181 -3.81 13.03 14.07
N TRP A 182 -4.90 12.76 13.34
CA TRP A 182 -5.62 13.77 12.55
C TRP A 182 -6.22 14.89 13.40
N LEU A 183 -6.81 14.56 14.56
CA LEU A 183 -7.29 15.55 15.53
C LEU A 183 -6.18 16.46 16.10
N PHE A 184 -4.92 16.02 16.11
CA PHE A 184 -3.79 16.79 16.66
C PHE A 184 -2.87 17.43 15.60
N GLN A 185 -2.72 16.83 14.42
CA GLN A 185 -1.96 17.38 13.30
C GLN A 185 -2.63 18.65 12.74
N GLY A 186 -3.96 18.69 12.69
CA GLY A 186 -4.71 19.81 12.12
C GLY A 186 -4.51 21.15 12.84
N ASN A 187 -4.03 21.16 14.11
CA ASN A 187 -3.69 22.41 14.80
C ASN A 187 -2.92 22.22 16.12
N LEU A 188 -1.61 21.91 16.06
CA LEU A 188 -0.72 22.01 17.23
C LEU A 188 -0.64 23.42 17.85
N ALA A 189 -1.13 24.45 17.14
CA ALA A 189 -1.27 25.82 17.64
C ALA A 189 -2.64 26.12 18.30
N TYR A 190 -3.64 25.22 18.23
CA TYR A 190 -5.04 25.54 18.59
C TYR A 190 -5.68 24.57 19.59
N LYS A 191 -5.06 24.47 20.77
CA LYS A 191 -5.73 24.39 22.10
C LYS A 191 -4.65 24.30 23.19
N PRO A 192 -4.57 25.23 24.16
CA PRO A 192 -3.67 25.13 25.33
C PRO A 192 -3.99 23.98 26.31
N LYS A 193 -4.80 23.02 25.87
CA LYS A 193 -5.29 21.87 26.63
C LYS A 193 -5.35 20.62 25.73
N ILE A 194 -4.29 20.38 24.94
CA ILE A 194 -3.87 18.97 24.78
C ILE A 194 -3.53 18.52 26.20
N LEU A 195 -4.39 17.67 26.77
CA LEU A 195 -4.18 17.10 28.10
C LEU A 195 -2.77 16.51 28.13
N PRO A 196 -1.92 16.85 29.12
CA PRO A 196 -0.55 16.30 29.20
C PRO A 196 -0.53 14.77 29.11
N SER A 197 -1.59 14.11 29.61
CA SER A 197 -1.85 12.67 29.46
C SER A 197 -1.85 12.19 28.01
N VAL A 198 -2.41 12.95 27.07
CA VAL A 198 -2.49 12.57 25.64
C VAL A 198 -1.15 12.76 24.95
N LYS A 199 -0.44 13.88 25.23
CA LYS A 199 0.92 14.07 24.71
C LYS A 199 1.87 13.00 25.26
N SER A 200 1.72 12.64 26.55
CA SER A 200 2.46 11.55 27.17
C SER A 200 2.14 10.20 26.52
N LEU A 201 0.86 9.90 26.27
CA LEU A 201 0.42 8.62 25.72
C LEU A 201 0.76 8.47 24.23
N VAL A 202 0.58 9.51 23.40
CA VAL A 202 1.11 9.50 22.02
C VAL A 202 2.63 9.34 22.05
N GLY A 203 3.31 9.98 23.01
CA GLY A 203 4.73 9.80 23.28
C GLY A 203 5.15 8.36 23.63
N THR A 204 4.28 7.53 24.24
CA THR A 204 4.59 6.11 24.48
C THR A 204 4.46 5.21 23.25
N TYR A 205 3.82 5.68 22.17
CA TYR A 205 3.75 4.98 20.88
C TYR A 205 4.82 5.44 19.88
N GLY A 206 5.50 6.56 20.16
CA GLY A 206 6.63 7.03 19.37
C GLY A 206 7.78 6.03 19.43
N ARG A 207 8.20 5.52 18.26
CA ARG A 207 9.34 4.61 18.12
C ARG A 207 10.42 5.29 17.30
N PRO A 208 11.66 5.37 17.81
CA PRO A 208 12.79 5.84 17.01
C PRO A 208 12.94 4.99 15.74
N THR A 209 13.07 5.66 14.59
CA THR A 209 13.20 5.03 13.26
C THR A 209 14.23 5.77 12.42
N PHE A 210 14.58 5.19 11.28
CA PHE A 210 15.37 5.83 10.25
C PHE A 210 14.62 5.81 8.92
N ALA A 211 14.40 7.00 8.36
CA ALA A 211 14.08 7.15 6.95
C ALA A 211 15.33 6.76 6.16
N VAL A 212 15.17 5.89 5.17
CA VAL A 212 16.28 5.39 4.36
C VAL A 212 16.18 6.00 2.96
N THR A 213 17.20 6.76 2.57
CA THR A 213 17.29 7.36 1.23
C THR A 213 18.35 6.68 0.40
N LEU A 214 18.01 6.31 -0.84
CA LEU A 214 18.96 5.83 -1.83
C LEU A 214 19.82 7.01 -2.30
N ALA A 215 21.14 6.88 -2.19
CA ALA A 215 22.08 7.81 -2.78
C ALA A 215 22.31 7.49 -4.27
N GLU A 216 22.78 8.47 -5.03
CA GLU A 216 23.31 8.24 -6.38
C GLU A 216 24.53 7.28 -6.33
N GLN A 217 24.81 6.63 -7.45
CA GLN A 217 25.56 5.36 -7.53
C GLN A 217 26.85 5.27 -6.68
N PRO A 218 27.20 4.07 -6.18
CA PRO A 218 28.44 3.90 -5.44
C PRO A 218 29.64 4.18 -6.36
N THR A 219 30.58 4.99 -5.90
CA THR A 219 31.95 4.89 -6.42
C THR A 219 32.52 3.51 -6.07
N SER A 220 33.09 2.82 -7.05
CA SER A 220 33.44 1.39 -7.02
C SER A 220 34.25 0.94 -5.81
N ASP A 221 35.06 1.85 -5.26
CA ASP A 221 36.15 1.51 -4.34
C ASP A 221 35.69 1.45 -2.86
N ASN A 222 34.40 1.60 -2.58
CA ASN A 222 33.87 1.76 -1.20
C ASN A 222 32.62 0.92 -0.87
N ALA A 223 32.31 -0.13 -1.64
CA ALA A 223 31.15 -0.99 -1.37
C ALA A 223 31.25 -1.74 -0.01
N ALA A 224 32.46 -2.17 0.36
CA ALA A 224 32.72 -2.88 1.62
C ALA A 224 32.62 -2.00 2.89
N THR A 225 32.48 -0.68 2.77
CA THR A 225 32.49 0.26 3.93
C THR A 225 31.14 0.93 4.17
N LYS A 226 30.10 0.52 3.43
CA LYS A 226 28.79 1.18 3.40
C LYS A 226 27.64 0.19 3.53
N SER A 227 26.51 0.73 3.96
CA SER A 227 25.19 0.13 3.81
C SER A 227 24.71 0.23 2.36
N LEU A 228 24.24 -0.88 1.80
CA LEU A 228 23.89 -1.06 0.38
C LEU A 228 22.57 -1.83 0.23
N LEU A 229 21.66 -1.32 -0.59
CA LEU A 229 20.55 -2.10 -1.15
C LEU A 229 21.05 -2.90 -2.36
N GLY A 230 20.55 -4.13 -2.52
CA GLY A 230 20.82 -4.99 -3.69
C GLY A 230 22.28 -5.43 -3.85
N GLY A 231 23.14 -5.16 -2.85
CA GLY A 231 24.58 -5.35 -2.93
C GLY A 231 25.15 -5.90 -1.63
N VAL A 232 25.05 -7.21 -1.43
CA VAL A 232 25.80 -7.86 -0.35
C VAL A 232 27.17 -8.26 -0.88
N THR A 233 28.20 -7.70 -0.28
CA THR A 233 29.59 -7.84 -0.73
C THR A 233 30.47 -8.55 0.28
N LEU A 234 29.99 -8.85 1.50
CA LEU A 234 30.82 -9.26 2.64
C LEU A 234 30.35 -10.54 3.34
N GLY A 235 31.33 -11.33 3.80
CA GLY A 235 31.15 -12.52 4.63
C GLY A 235 32.43 -12.88 5.38
N THR A 236 32.44 -13.98 6.14
CA THR A 236 33.68 -14.49 6.77
C THR A 236 34.59 -15.18 5.74
N PRO A 237 35.90 -15.36 6.01
CA PRO A 237 36.82 -16.03 5.08
C PRO A 237 36.43 -17.46 4.68
N GLU A 238 35.65 -18.14 5.51
CA GLU A 238 35.18 -19.52 5.31
C GLU A 238 33.79 -19.59 4.64
N GLU A 239 33.07 -18.47 4.57
CA GLU A 239 31.73 -18.42 4.02
C GLU A 239 31.72 -18.44 2.48
N THR A 240 30.65 -19.02 1.94
CA THR A 240 30.33 -18.98 0.51
C THR A 240 29.03 -18.25 0.27
N TRP A 241 28.74 -17.91 -1.00
CA TRP A 241 27.46 -17.30 -1.37
C TRP A 241 26.29 -18.23 -1.01
N PRO A 242 25.26 -17.75 -0.29
CA PRO A 242 24.16 -18.60 0.16
C PRO A 242 23.35 -19.16 -1.01
N ARG A 243 22.91 -20.41 -0.86
CA ARG A 243 22.15 -21.15 -1.87
C ARG A 243 21.00 -21.91 -1.22
N HIS A 244 19.84 -21.92 -1.89
CA HIS A 244 18.72 -22.80 -1.56
C HIS A 244 18.54 -23.82 -2.67
N LYS A 245 18.50 -25.12 -2.34
CA LYS A 245 18.37 -26.23 -3.32
C LYS A 245 19.31 -26.12 -4.54
N GLY A 246 20.49 -25.52 -4.36
CA GLY A 246 21.49 -25.27 -5.41
C GLY A 246 21.40 -23.90 -6.10
N VAL A 247 20.25 -23.22 -6.05
CA VAL A 247 20.02 -21.89 -6.61
C VAL A 247 20.70 -20.83 -5.74
N PRO A 248 21.51 -19.91 -6.29
CA PRO A 248 22.08 -18.80 -5.52
C PRO A 248 21.00 -17.78 -5.17
N LEU A 249 21.04 -17.26 -3.93
CA LEU A 249 20.09 -16.24 -3.48
C LEU A 249 20.45 -14.85 -4.00
N ASN A 250 19.45 -14.02 -4.28
CA ASN A 250 19.65 -12.61 -4.61
C ASN A 250 20.06 -11.82 -3.34
N PRO A 251 21.01 -10.88 -3.45
CA PRO A 251 21.34 -9.97 -2.37
C PRO A 251 20.24 -8.92 -2.20
N VAL A 252 19.77 -8.70 -0.97
CA VAL A 252 18.72 -7.70 -0.67
C VAL A 252 19.31 -6.48 0.03
N LEU A 253 20.04 -6.69 1.11
CA LEU A 253 20.58 -5.61 1.95
C LEU A 253 21.89 -6.03 2.60
N GLN A 254 22.89 -5.16 2.52
CA GLN A 254 24.02 -5.11 3.44
C GLN A 254 23.82 -3.87 4.31
N LEU A 255 23.50 -4.03 5.59
CA LEU A 255 23.42 -2.94 6.56
C LEU A 255 24.69 -2.94 7.41
N ARG A 256 25.40 -1.83 7.43
CA ARG A 256 26.51 -1.59 8.35
C ARG A 256 25.98 -0.76 9.52
N VAL A 257 25.90 -1.36 10.70
CA VAL A 257 25.23 -0.77 11.88
C VAL A 257 25.88 0.55 12.33
N LYS A 258 27.17 0.74 12.03
CA LYS A 258 27.93 1.99 12.28
C LYS A 258 27.53 3.16 11.39
N ASP A 259 26.77 2.94 10.31
CA ASP A 259 26.27 4.00 9.44
C ASP A 259 24.97 4.64 9.98
N LEU A 260 24.38 4.04 11.02
CA LEU A 260 23.14 4.52 11.64
C LEU A 260 23.39 5.74 12.54
N PRO A 261 22.47 6.73 12.58
CA PRO A 261 22.56 7.88 13.48
C PRO A 261 22.67 7.52 14.97
N PHE A 262 22.13 6.37 15.37
CA PHE A 262 22.38 5.71 16.65
C PHE A 262 22.25 4.19 16.49
N ILE A 263 22.87 3.41 17.38
CA ILE A 263 22.73 1.95 17.39
C ILE A 263 21.52 1.58 18.27
N PRO A 264 20.45 0.99 17.71
CA PRO A 264 19.28 0.60 18.48
C PRO A 264 19.55 -0.70 19.26
N GLU A 265 18.83 -0.93 20.35
CA GLU A 265 18.93 -2.16 21.17
C GLU A 265 18.92 -3.48 20.36
N PRO A 266 18.03 -3.67 19.37
CA PRO A 266 17.98 -4.94 18.63
C PRO A 266 19.24 -5.22 17.79
N LEU A 267 20.03 -4.19 17.48
CA LEU A 267 21.27 -4.28 16.68
C LEU A 267 22.55 -4.13 17.52
N GLN A 268 22.46 -4.06 18.86
CA GLN A 268 23.64 -4.01 19.70
C GLN A 268 24.53 -5.26 19.52
N GLY A 269 25.85 -5.05 19.46
CA GLY A 269 26.83 -6.11 19.22
C GLY A 269 26.97 -6.55 17.76
N ILE A 270 26.10 -6.08 16.85
CA ILE A 270 26.17 -6.38 15.42
C ILE A 270 26.97 -5.27 14.71
N THR A 271 27.95 -5.64 13.89
CA THR A 271 28.66 -4.72 12.98
C THR A 271 27.95 -4.63 11.63
N HIS A 272 27.54 -5.78 11.09
CA HIS A 272 26.87 -5.89 9.80
C HIS A 272 25.71 -6.89 9.86
N LEU A 273 24.60 -6.55 9.19
CA LEU A 273 23.43 -7.40 8.95
C LEU A 273 23.30 -7.56 7.44
N CYS A 274 23.34 -8.79 6.94
CA CYS A 274 23.25 -9.11 5.51
C CYS A 274 22.04 -9.99 5.22
N VAL A 275 21.30 -9.67 4.16
CA VAL A 275 20.01 -10.27 3.84
C VAL A 275 20.05 -10.76 2.39
N PHE A 276 19.69 -12.03 2.20
CA PHE A 276 19.59 -12.68 0.89
C PHE A 276 18.26 -13.42 0.77
N ILE A 277 17.67 -13.45 -0.42
CA ILE A 277 16.35 -14.03 -0.67
C ILE A 277 16.35 -14.84 -1.96
N HIS A 278 15.53 -15.89 -2.06
CA HIS A 278 15.45 -16.70 -3.28
C HIS A 278 14.93 -15.86 -4.46
N PRO A 279 15.52 -15.96 -5.67
CA PRO A 279 15.22 -15.03 -6.78
C PRO A 279 13.82 -15.19 -7.40
N ASN A 280 13.19 -16.36 -7.25
CA ASN A 280 11.94 -16.72 -7.93
C ASN A 280 10.91 -17.32 -6.95
N ASP A 281 9.62 -17.08 -7.20
CA ASP A 281 8.47 -17.78 -6.57
C ASP A 281 8.61 -17.94 -5.04
N LEU A 282 8.67 -16.80 -4.35
CA LEU A 282 8.90 -16.77 -2.91
C LEU A 282 7.70 -17.23 -2.09
N GLY A 283 6.45 -17.22 -2.58
CA GLY A 283 5.29 -17.66 -1.80
C GLY A 283 5.48 -19.08 -1.22
N PRO A 284 5.77 -20.09 -2.05
CA PRO A 284 6.07 -21.44 -1.58
C PRO A 284 7.47 -21.63 -0.98
N VAL A 285 8.45 -20.77 -1.35
CA VAL A 285 9.89 -20.98 -1.05
C VAL A 285 10.37 -20.21 0.18
N PHE A 286 9.72 -19.10 0.54
CA PHE A 286 10.11 -18.24 1.66
C PHE A 286 9.91 -18.92 3.02
N ASP A 287 8.85 -19.73 3.15
CA ASP A 287 8.59 -20.58 4.32
C ASP A 287 9.50 -21.83 4.38
N GLU A 288 10.27 -22.12 3.32
CA GLU A 288 11.26 -23.20 3.34
C GLU A 288 12.56 -22.75 4.02
N GLU A 289 13.12 -23.61 4.87
CA GLU A 289 14.43 -23.39 5.48
C GLU A 289 15.50 -23.15 4.41
N GLY A 290 16.07 -21.94 4.40
CA GLY A 290 17.07 -21.49 3.41
C GLY A 290 16.54 -20.59 2.29
N GLY A 291 15.23 -20.42 2.13
CA GLY A 291 14.64 -19.50 1.13
C GLY A 291 14.91 -18.02 1.42
N LEU A 292 14.96 -17.66 2.70
CA LEU A 292 15.48 -16.39 3.22
C LEU A 292 16.71 -16.69 4.08
N VAL A 293 17.82 -15.97 3.85
CA VAL A 293 19.05 -16.09 4.65
C VAL A 293 19.42 -14.72 5.21
N ILE A 294 19.47 -14.64 6.54
CA ILE A 294 19.89 -13.45 7.29
C ILE A 294 21.19 -13.81 8.01
N ARG A 295 22.27 -13.07 7.73
CA ARG A 295 23.56 -13.19 8.42
C ARG A 295 23.82 -11.97 9.29
N THR A 296 24.29 -12.21 10.51
CA THR A 296 24.76 -11.16 11.43
C THR A 296 26.22 -11.38 11.73
N TYR A 297 26.99 -10.30 11.75
CA TYR A 297 28.41 -10.32 12.06
C TYR A 297 28.69 -9.43 13.27
N THR A 298 29.61 -9.83 14.13
CA THR A 298 29.94 -9.13 15.39
C THR A 298 31.31 -8.46 15.39
N ASN A 299 32.06 -8.60 14.29
CA ASN A 299 33.37 -8.00 14.07
C ASN A 299 33.47 -7.44 12.63
N ASP A 300 34.53 -6.66 12.36
CA ASP A 300 34.75 -6.02 11.05
C ASP A 300 35.75 -6.80 10.16
N ALA A 301 36.16 -8.03 10.54
CA ALA A 301 37.12 -8.84 9.81
C ALA A 301 36.47 -9.63 8.65
N LEU A 302 35.61 -8.95 7.89
CA LEU A 302 34.87 -9.51 6.76
C LEU A 302 35.69 -9.38 5.48
N VAL A 303 35.53 -10.34 4.57
CA VAL A 303 36.19 -10.36 3.25
C VAL A 303 35.16 -10.26 2.12
N PRO A 304 35.57 -9.81 0.92
CA PRO A 304 34.69 -9.80 -0.25
C PRO A 304 34.17 -11.20 -0.60
N LEU A 305 32.84 -11.35 -0.69
CA LEU A 305 32.21 -12.54 -1.22
C LEU A 305 32.26 -12.55 -2.75
N ILE A 306 32.54 -13.71 -3.34
CA ILE A 306 32.47 -13.92 -4.79
C ILE A 306 31.00 -14.15 -5.18
N ALA A 307 30.37 -13.14 -5.76
CA ALA A 307 29.01 -13.22 -6.26
C ALA A 307 28.91 -14.15 -7.50
N PRO A 308 27.97 -15.10 -7.54
CA PRO A 308 27.62 -15.85 -8.75
C PRO A 308 27.21 -14.96 -9.94
N GLU A 309 27.51 -15.42 -11.15
CA GLU A 309 27.02 -14.79 -12.37
C GLU A 309 25.48 -14.85 -12.48
N GLY A 310 24.88 -13.84 -13.11
CA GLY A 310 23.44 -13.80 -13.40
C GLY A 310 22.54 -13.32 -12.25
N LEU A 311 23.09 -12.97 -11.09
CA LEU A 311 22.33 -12.34 -9.99
C LEU A 311 21.96 -10.89 -10.31
N ASN A 312 20.87 -10.41 -9.70
CA ASN A 312 20.60 -8.97 -9.69
C ASN A 312 21.65 -8.26 -8.82
N ASN A 313 22.50 -7.47 -9.48
CA ASN A 313 23.56 -6.67 -8.88
C ASN A 313 23.26 -5.15 -8.94
N SER A 314 21.97 -4.77 -8.96
CA SER A 314 21.55 -3.38 -8.86
C SER A 314 21.85 -2.85 -7.45
N THR A 315 23.00 -2.19 -7.30
CA THR A 315 23.48 -1.70 -6.00
C THR A 315 23.22 -0.21 -5.81
N ALA A 316 22.61 0.15 -4.67
CA ALA A 316 22.37 1.55 -4.28
C ALA A 316 22.87 1.80 -2.86
N PRO A 317 23.72 2.82 -2.60
CA PRO A 317 24.15 3.14 -1.25
C PRO A 317 22.99 3.71 -0.44
N LEU A 318 22.93 3.31 0.83
CA LEU A 318 21.92 3.79 1.76
C LEU A 318 22.44 4.96 2.59
N SER A 319 21.54 5.88 2.89
CA SER A 319 21.73 6.96 3.85
C SER A 319 20.53 7.04 4.78
N PHE A 320 20.77 7.44 6.04
CA PHE A 320 19.80 7.29 7.12
C PHE A 320 19.52 8.63 7.82
N ARG A 321 18.24 8.94 8.04
CA ARG A 321 17.81 10.11 8.82
C ARG A 321 16.88 9.68 9.94
N ALA A 322 17.28 9.96 11.18
CA ALA A 322 16.48 9.65 12.37
C ALA A 322 15.20 10.51 12.46
N PHE A 323 14.09 9.91 12.86
CA PHE A 323 12.86 10.58 13.30
C PHE A 323 12.06 9.66 14.25
N ASP A 324 10.98 10.17 14.84
CA ASP A 324 10.04 9.37 15.63
C ASP A 324 8.89 8.88 14.74
N ASP A 325 8.77 7.56 14.58
CA ASP A 325 7.66 6.93 13.87
C ASP A 325 6.50 6.63 14.82
N TYR A 326 5.29 6.60 14.26
CA TYR A 326 4.07 6.29 14.99
C TYR A 326 3.27 5.21 14.26
N PRO A 327 2.37 4.47 14.96
CA PRO A 327 1.43 3.57 14.32
C PRO A 327 0.69 4.27 13.18
N GLY A 328 0.52 3.55 12.09
CA GLY A 328 -0.23 3.96 10.91
C GLY A 328 -0.22 2.84 9.87
N GLY A 329 -1.37 2.55 9.28
CA GLY A 329 -1.43 1.73 8.07
C GLY A 329 -0.75 2.41 6.89
N LEU A 330 -0.74 1.73 5.75
CA LEU A 330 -0.23 2.22 4.47
C LEU A 330 -0.91 3.53 4.01
N GLU A 331 -2.13 3.78 4.49
CA GLU A 331 -3.11 4.61 3.79
C GLU A 331 -3.20 6.05 4.32
N THR A 332 -2.45 6.39 5.38
CA THR A 332 -2.71 7.62 6.16
C THR A 332 -1.48 8.50 6.42
N SER A 333 -0.37 8.32 5.71
CA SER A 333 0.75 9.27 5.80
C SER A 333 0.36 10.67 5.33
N THR A 334 -0.57 10.78 4.39
CA THR A 334 -1.06 12.06 3.86
C THR A 334 -2.52 11.96 3.35
N PRO A 335 -3.23 13.09 3.15
CA PRO A 335 -4.45 13.11 2.34
C PRO A 335 -4.19 12.74 0.88
N TYR A 336 -2.92 12.79 0.45
CA TYR A 336 -2.49 12.56 -0.91
C TYR A 336 -2.45 11.07 -1.27
N ASP A 337 -2.05 10.19 -0.35
CA ASP A 337 -2.08 8.73 -0.55
C ASP A 337 -3.53 8.24 -0.78
N PHE A 338 -4.48 8.80 -0.01
CA PHE A 338 -5.91 8.62 -0.24
C PHE A 338 -6.31 9.14 -1.64
N LEU A 339 -6.01 10.41 -1.98
CA LEU A 339 -6.31 11.00 -3.29
C LEU A 339 -5.66 10.26 -4.48
N GLN A 340 -4.55 9.56 -4.29
CA GLN A 340 -3.98 8.66 -5.31
C GLN A 340 -4.86 7.43 -5.55
N LYS A 341 -5.43 6.79 -4.52
CA LYS A 341 -6.46 5.74 -4.74
C LYS A 341 -7.69 6.26 -5.51
N PHE A 342 -7.98 7.57 -5.44
CA PHE A 342 -9.04 8.22 -6.21
C PHE A 342 -8.70 8.61 -7.64
N SER A 343 -7.41 8.63 -7.98
CA SER A 343 -6.90 8.93 -9.32
C SER A 343 -6.19 7.74 -9.98
N SER A 344 -6.07 6.60 -9.27
CA SER A 344 -5.35 5.42 -9.73
C SER A 344 -6.01 4.80 -10.96
N PRO A 345 -5.26 4.62 -12.07
CA PRO A 345 -5.79 4.13 -13.34
C PRO A 345 -5.89 2.60 -13.39
N TYR A 346 -6.28 1.93 -12.29
CA TYR A 346 -6.72 0.53 -12.35
C TYR A 346 -8.12 0.43 -12.96
N VAL A 347 -8.13 0.76 -14.25
CA VAL A 347 -9.24 0.71 -15.17
C VAL A 347 -9.55 -0.75 -15.49
N ASN A 348 -10.37 -1.37 -14.65
CA ASN A 348 -11.32 -2.35 -15.17
C ASN A 348 -12.49 -1.56 -15.78
N ASP A 349 -12.45 -1.42 -17.11
CA ASP A 349 -13.55 -1.00 -17.99
C ASP A 349 -14.21 0.38 -17.76
N GLY A 350 -13.40 1.44 -17.73
CA GLY A 350 -13.82 2.77 -18.22
C GLY A 350 -14.62 3.67 -17.27
N ALA A 351 -14.47 3.51 -15.94
CA ALA A 351 -15.02 4.45 -14.96
C ALA A 351 -14.30 5.83 -14.99
N PRO A 352 -14.97 6.94 -14.60
CA PRO A 352 -14.40 8.28 -14.68
C PRO A 352 -13.22 8.48 -13.71
N VAL A 353 -12.09 8.91 -14.26
CA VAL A 353 -10.94 9.41 -13.52
C VAL A 353 -11.32 10.73 -12.85
N TYR A 354 -11.02 10.90 -11.56
CA TYR A 354 -11.09 12.23 -10.95
C TYR A 354 -9.95 13.10 -11.49
N GLU A 355 -10.27 14.16 -12.24
CA GLU A 355 -9.31 15.19 -12.63
C GLU A 355 -8.89 16.06 -11.43
N TRP A 356 -8.06 15.51 -10.55
CA TRP A 356 -7.34 16.27 -9.54
C TRP A 356 -6.15 16.96 -10.20
N ARG A 357 -6.22 18.29 -10.32
CA ARG A 357 -5.18 19.09 -11.01
C ARG A 357 -3.77 18.90 -10.40
N PRO A 358 -2.69 19.07 -11.19
CA PRO A 358 -1.31 19.07 -10.70
C PRO A 358 -1.02 20.05 -9.55
N GLU A 359 -1.85 21.08 -9.41
CA GLU A 359 -1.81 22.03 -8.29
C GLU A 359 -1.87 21.32 -6.91
N PHE A 360 -2.68 20.26 -6.77
CA PHE A 360 -2.71 19.44 -5.56
C PHE A 360 -1.53 18.45 -5.45
N GLN A 361 -0.91 18.10 -6.58
CA GLN A 361 0.31 17.27 -6.66
C GLN A 361 1.61 18.06 -6.36
N HIS A 362 1.54 19.39 -6.32
CA HIS A 362 2.72 20.26 -6.19
C HIS A 362 2.69 21.20 -4.98
N GLN A 363 1.53 21.46 -4.35
CA GLN A 363 1.44 22.35 -3.17
C GLN A 363 1.63 21.64 -1.83
N SER A 364 1.65 20.30 -1.79
CA SER A 364 2.12 19.57 -0.61
C SER A 364 3.62 19.30 -0.74
N PHE A 365 4.41 19.75 0.24
CA PHE A 365 5.85 19.45 0.35
C PHE A 365 6.16 17.98 0.68
N TYR A 366 5.15 17.12 0.61
CA TYR A 366 5.23 15.69 0.84
C TYR A 366 4.86 14.99 -0.46
N ARG A 367 5.88 14.50 -1.17
CA ARG A 367 5.66 13.36 -2.06
C ARG A 367 4.98 12.24 -1.24
N PRO A 368 4.08 11.44 -1.83
CA PRO A 368 3.65 10.20 -1.17
C PRO A 368 4.91 9.46 -0.77
N ILE A 369 4.97 8.97 0.47
CA ILE A 369 6.11 8.21 1.01
C ILE A 369 5.94 6.80 0.42
N PRO A 370 6.47 6.49 -0.77
CA PRO A 370 5.94 5.40 -1.58
C PRO A 370 6.69 4.15 -1.17
N TYR A 371 6.13 3.42 -0.20
CA TYR A 371 6.66 2.14 0.28
C TYR A 371 8.16 2.23 0.64
N GLU A 372 8.60 3.36 1.20
CA GLU A 372 10.04 3.62 1.42
C GLU A 372 10.69 2.53 2.28
N TYR A 373 11.98 2.28 2.04
CA TYR A 373 12.79 1.45 2.92
C TYR A 373 12.82 2.10 4.32
N ARG A 374 12.64 1.30 5.36
CA ARG A 374 12.51 1.78 6.75
C ARG A 374 13.37 0.91 7.64
N LEU A 375 14.07 1.49 8.61
CA LEU A 375 14.74 0.73 9.66
C LEU A 375 14.17 1.14 11.02
N LEU A 376 13.68 0.16 11.78
CA LEU A 376 12.89 0.32 13.02
C LEU A 376 11.59 1.13 12.82
N GLY A 377 10.90 1.42 13.93
CA GLY A 377 9.64 2.15 13.93
C GLY A 377 8.44 1.20 13.90
N TRP A 378 7.50 1.46 13.00
CA TRP A 378 6.32 0.63 12.75
C TRP A 378 6.33 0.10 11.30
N PRO A 379 6.00 -1.19 11.08
CA PRO A 379 5.84 -1.73 9.73
C PRO A 379 4.65 -1.05 9.03
N ARG A 380 4.72 -0.95 7.69
CA ARG A 380 3.65 -0.40 6.85
C ARG A 380 3.12 -1.49 5.91
N TRP A 381 1.97 -2.08 6.25
CA TRP A 381 1.25 -3.16 5.54
C TRP A 381 2.17 -4.14 4.82
N ILE A 382 2.02 -4.53 3.54
CA ILE A 382 1.12 -4.03 2.45
C ILE A 382 -0.29 -4.63 2.48
N GLN A 383 -0.50 -5.76 3.14
CA GLN A 383 -1.80 -6.41 3.27
C GLN A 383 -2.33 -6.22 4.70
N ASP A 384 -2.80 -7.29 5.34
CA ASP A 384 -3.25 -7.27 6.73
C ASP A 384 -2.08 -7.13 7.73
N ASP A 385 -2.39 -6.59 8.91
CA ASP A 385 -1.45 -6.43 10.03
C ASP A 385 -1.09 -7.78 10.66
N GLU A 386 0.07 -8.32 10.29
CA GLU A 386 0.60 -9.54 10.89
C GLU A 386 1.26 -9.24 12.24
N ARG A 387 0.49 -9.49 13.30
CA ARG A 387 0.87 -9.19 14.69
C ARG A 387 2.08 -9.99 15.17
N THR A 388 3.25 -9.36 15.15
CA THR A 388 4.50 -9.94 15.66
C THR A 388 4.75 -9.63 17.15
N ASP A 389 3.81 -9.98 18.04
CA ASP A 389 3.89 -9.63 19.48
C ASP A 389 5.18 -10.16 20.17
N ASP A 390 5.69 -11.32 19.73
CA ASP A 390 6.92 -11.95 20.23
C ASP A 390 8.23 -11.32 19.70
N SER A 391 8.12 -10.39 18.76
CA SER A 391 9.25 -9.89 17.97
C SER A 391 9.29 -8.36 17.89
N GLU A 392 10.40 -7.84 17.39
CA GLU A 392 10.68 -6.43 17.19
C GLU A 392 10.93 -6.17 15.71
N PHE A 393 10.26 -5.16 15.15
CA PHE A 393 10.42 -4.78 13.75
C PHE A 393 11.79 -4.12 13.53
N ILE A 394 12.53 -4.64 12.55
CA ILE A 394 13.90 -4.22 12.23
C ILE A 394 13.93 -3.41 10.94
N LEU A 395 13.30 -3.90 9.88
CA LEU A 395 13.48 -3.39 8.52
C LEU A 395 12.25 -3.67 7.67
N GLN A 396 11.90 -2.72 6.79
CA GLN A 396 11.02 -2.95 5.63
C GLN A 396 11.79 -2.60 4.35
N VAL A 397 11.70 -3.46 3.34
CA VAL A 397 12.28 -3.30 2.01
C VAL A 397 11.19 -3.53 0.98
N ALA A 398 10.84 -2.51 0.21
CA ALA A 398 9.94 -2.69 -0.93
C ALA A 398 10.66 -3.32 -2.13
N ASP A 399 9.86 -3.94 -2.99
CA ASP A 399 10.26 -4.36 -4.33
C ASP A 399 10.91 -3.20 -5.10
N TYR A 400 12.14 -3.44 -5.53
CA TYR A 400 12.90 -2.56 -6.44
C TYR A 400 13.54 -3.39 -7.56
N GLY A 401 12.82 -4.41 -8.03
CA GLY A 401 13.31 -5.45 -8.93
C GLY A 401 14.33 -6.40 -8.28
N LEU A 402 14.57 -6.32 -6.97
CA LEU A 402 15.49 -7.19 -6.22
C LEU A 402 15.05 -8.67 -6.25
N TRP A 403 13.76 -8.89 -6.44
CA TRP A 403 13.09 -10.15 -6.71
C TRP A 403 11.99 -9.86 -7.74
N ASP A 404 11.54 -10.87 -8.49
CA ASP A 404 10.56 -10.68 -9.56
C ASP A 404 9.15 -11.09 -9.08
N TYR A 405 8.34 -10.10 -8.74
CA TYR A 405 6.88 -10.23 -8.66
C TYR A 405 6.22 -9.28 -9.65
N SER A 406 5.17 -9.75 -10.32
CA SER A 406 4.31 -8.91 -11.18
C SER A 406 3.38 -7.98 -10.38
N GLU A 407 3.49 -7.98 -9.05
CA GLU A 407 2.58 -7.44 -8.05
C GLU A 407 3.39 -6.71 -6.96
N THR A 408 2.79 -5.75 -6.26
CA THR A 408 3.56 -4.89 -5.35
C THR A 408 3.93 -5.66 -4.10
N SER A 409 5.22 -5.81 -3.80
CA SER A 409 5.66 -6.64 -2.67
C SER A 409 6.64 -5.93 -1.73
N ALA A 410 6.71 -6.41 -0.50
CA ALA A 410 7.66 -5.93 0.49
C ALA A 410 8.11 -7.02 1.47
N LEU A 411 9.40 -7.00 1.78
CA LEU A 411 10.06 -7.83 2.78
C LEU A 411 10.14 -7.07 4.12
N TYR A 412 9.63 -7.70 5.17
CA TYR A 412 9.68 -7.25 6.55
C TYR A 412 10.66 -8.13 7.30
N LEU A 413 11.59 -7.54 8.05
CA LEU A 413 12.47 -8.30 8.95
C LEU A 413 12.17 -7.96 10.40
N PHE A 414 12.24 -8.99 11.22
CA PHE A 414 11.94 -8.95 12.64
C PHE A 414 13.04 -9.67 13.43
N LYS A 415 13.18 -9.32 14.71
CA LYS A 415 14.03 -10.01 15.67
C LYS A 415 13.17 -10.58 16.79
N ARG A 416 13.27 -11.88 17.07
CA ARG A 416 12.51 -12.51 18.17
C ARG A 416 13.07 -12.06 19.51
N LYS A 417 12.22 -11.58 20.42
CA LYS A 417 12.62 -11.12 21.76
C LYS A 417 13.18 -12.25 22.62
N ALA A 418 12.65 -13.46 22.45
CA ALA A 418 13.00 -14.62 23.26
C ALA A 418 14.36 -15.23 22.90
N THR A 419 14.71 -15.30 21.61
CA THR A 419 15.92 -16.00 21.13
C THR A 419 16.98 -15.06 20.57
N ASN A 420 16.64 -13.80 20.27
CA ASN A 420 17.43 -12.85 19.48
C ASN A 420 17.63 -13.22 18.00
N ASP A 421 16.99 -14.29 17.50
CA ASP A 421 17.08 -14.68 16.10
C ASP A 421 16.34 -13.68 15.20
N PHE A 422 16.89 -13.46 14.02
CA PHE A 422 16.22 -12.70 12.96
C PHE A 422 15.38 -13.63 12.10
N TRP A 423 14.20 -13.15 11.71
CA TRP A 423 13.32 -13.79 10.74
C TRP A 423 12.72 -12.72 9.84
N GLY A 424 12.02 -13.15 8.78
CA GLY A 424 11.33 -12.23 7.90
C GLY A 424 9.95 -12.72 7.51
N LEU A 425 9.20 -11.82 6.89
CA LEU A 425 7.87 -12.01 6.33
C LEU A 425 7.83 -11.28 4.98
N LEU A 426 7.16 -11.85 3.98
CA LEU A 426 6.98 -11.25 2.66
C LEU A 426 5.49 -11.11 2.37
N GLN A 427 5.05 -9.89 2.05
CA GLN A 427 3.68 -9.63 1.58
C GLN A 427 3.68 -9.17 0.12
N ILE A 428 2.67 -9.56 -0.65
CA ILE A 428 2.53 -9.36 -2.10
C ILE A 428 1.07 -8.98 -2.38
N SER A 429 0.82 -7.88 -3.10
CA SER A 429 -0.51 -7.27 -3.27
C SER A 429 -1.01 -7.14 -4.70
#